data_AF-A0A4Y2ID58-F1
#
_entry.id   AF-A0A4Y2ID58-F1
#
_cell.length_a   1.000
_cell.length_b   1.000
_cell.length_c   1.000
_cell.angle_alpha   90.00
_cell.angle_beta   90.00
_cell.angle_gamma   90.00
#
_symmetry.space_group_name_H-M   'P 1'
#
loop_
_entity.id
_entity.type
_entity.pdbx_description
1 polymer ?
#
loop_
_entity_poly.entity_id
_entity_poly.type
_entity_poly.pdbx_seq_one_letter_code
_entity_poly.pdbx_strand_id
1 'polypeptide(L)'
;MLLETPTRNRMKEIGVCGAPVGLHVSLGPSAAANVGEAKWQFSTADRFFVGTAEGIALERKCLGDFYTGAQWSPVENGCADVQSNLTVTLYELAKGNITKDKILDSTLSMAMMMTAAEDLSPSDVQYVAQILRNAASVPAVEPEVLRSVVHTVDTVINTISASENRDIFSNLPRKIGTAVENIALNTQTDNKAVKVAGNNIALSVLPLSLIPRGGVLENWGSDVTMLLNDSDKEPEERLEQFESFEVAVFLPENVLEEKRRNKETDMVIVVSRNSQFLKNVTVISAVIDVVMGTEQVFDVDPPLKMIFKVLKVILFDTVFVYLISMKLVLM
;
A
#
# COMPACT_ATOMS: atom_id res chain seq x y z
N MET A 1 77.01 7.95 -1.72
CA MET A 1 75.69 7.37 -1.43
C MET A 1 74.67 8.47 -1.66
N LEU A 2 74.09 8.47 -2.86
CA LEU A 2 73.06 9.40 -3.32
C LEU A 2 71.70 8.76 -3.03
N LEU A 3 70.75 9.55 -2.55
CA LEU A 3 69.34 9.37 -2.86
C LEU A 3 68.68 10.75 -2.92
N GLU A 4 68.37 11.12 -4.16
CA GLU A 4 67.68 12.30 -4.62
C GLU A 4 66.17 12.20 -4.35
N THR A 5 65.48 13.35 -4.26
CA THR A 5 64.06 13.47 -4.56
C THR A 5 63.77 13.11 -6.01
N PRO A 6 62.57 12.54 -6.30
CA PRO A 6 61.76 13.14 -7.36
C PRO A 6 60.26 13.20 -7.04
N THR A 7 59.68 14.34 -7.39
CA THR A 7 58.28 14.53 -7.79
C THR A 7 57.81 13.50 -8.83
N ARG A 8 56.64 12.88 -8.65
CA ARG A 8 55.79 12.46 -9.77
C ARG A 8 54.30 12.37 -9.40
N ASN A 9 53.55 13.31 -9.96
CA ASN A 9 52.13 13.34 -10.27
C ASN A 9 51.39 11.98 -10.28
N ARG A 10 50.21 11.94 -9.64
CA ARG A 10 48.96 11.54 -10.32
C ARG A 10 47.79 12.39 -9.81
N MET A 11 47.22 13.14 -10.73
CA MET A 11 45.97 13.87 -10.62
C MET A 11 44.88 13.08 -11.34
N LYS A 12 43.65 13.22 -10.83
CA LYS A 12 42.33 12.95 -11.44
C LYS A 12 41.79 11.52 -11.37
N GLU A 13 40.68 11.38 -10.64
CA GLU A 13 39.42 11.12 -11.30
C GLU A 13 38.40 12.19 -10.86
N ILE A 14 37.92 12.96 -11.83
CA ILE A 14 36.89 14.00 -11.67
C ILE A 14 35.58 13.29 -11.99
N GLY A 15 34.70 13.13 -10.99
CA GLY A 15 33.33 12.68 -11.21
C GLY A 15 32.54 13.80 -11.89
N VAL A 16 32.29 13.67 -13.18
CA VAL A 16 31.52 14.64 -13.96
C VAL A 16 30.03 14.37 -13.78
N CYS A 17 29.33 15.24 -13.06
CA CYS A 17 27.87 15.35 -13.17
C CYS A 17 27.55 16.07 -14.48
N GLY A 18 26.89 15.38 -15.42
CA GLY A 18 26.54 15.96 -16.72
C GLY A 18 25.61 17.17 -16.58
N ALA A 19 25.99 18.29 -17.19
CA ALA A 19 25.14 19.46 -17.35
C ALA A 19 24.05 19.19 -18.40
N PRO A 20 22.88 19.87 -18.34
CA PRO A 20 21.91 19.78 -19.40
C PRO A 20 22.33 20.63 -20.61
N VAL A 21 21.74 20.26 -21.75
CA VAL A 21 21.49 21.05 -22.97
C VAL A 21 22.37 20.77 -24.20
N GLY A 22 21.73 20.14 -25.20
CA GLY A 22 21.62 20.74 -26.54
C GLY A 22 22.80 20.67 -27.52
N LEU A 23 23.87 19.92 -27.26
CA LEU A 23 24.90 19.67 -28.29
C LEU A 23 25.26 18.18 -28.36
N HIS A 24 25.08 17.57 -29.53
CA HIS A 24 25.40 16.18 -29.80
C HIS A 24 26.92 16.01 -29.84
N VAL A 25 27.53 15.68 -28.70
CA VAL A 25 28.90 15.19 -28.63
C VAL A 25 28.82 13.75 -28.13
N SER A 26 29.22 12.79 -28.98
CA SER A 26 29.27 11.37 -28.62
C SER A 26 30.34 11.14 -27.56
N LEU A 27 29.94 11.24 -26.28
CA LEU A 27 30.74 10.76 -25.16
C LEU A 27 30.50 9.25 -25.03
N GLY A 28 31.59 8.49 -24.98
CA GLY A 28 31.57 7.03 -24.79
C GLY A 28 30.90 6.59 -23.49
N PRO A 29 30.77 5.26 -23.25
CA PRO A 29 29.92 4.71 -22.20
C PRO A 29 30.24 5.27 -20.81
N SER A 30 29.19 5.78 -20.14
CA SER A 30 29.25 6.43 -18.82
C SER A 30 29.78 5.48 -17.75
N ALA A 31 30.90 5.85 -17.10
CA ALA A 31 31.47 5.09 -15.99
C ALA A 31 30.75 5.41 -14.67
N ALA A 32 30.28 4.39 -13.95
CA ALA A 32 29.66 4.53 -12.63
C ALA A 32 30.69 5.00 -11.58
N ALA A 33 30.27 5.82 -10.62
CA ALA A 33 31.10 6.22 -9.49
C ALA A 33 30.86 5.26 -8.31
N ASN A 34 31.92 4.59 -7.85
CA ASN A 34 31.88 3.76 -6.64
C ASN A 34 32.23 4.63 -5.43
N VAL A 35 31.27 4.83 -4.53
CA VAL A 35 31.49 5.49 -3.23
C VAL A 35 30.81 4.61 -2.18
N GLY A 36 31.61 3.87 -1.41
CA GLY A 36 31.15 2.70 -0.63
C GLY A 36 30.94 1.45 -1.49
N GLU A 37 30.39 0.37 -0.91
CA GLU A 37 30.02 -0.87 -1.63
C GLU A 37 28.79 -0.72 -2.54
N ALA A 38 28.18 0.47 -2.58
CA ALA A 38 27.01 0.77 -3.39
C ALA A 38 27.39 1.35 -4.77
N LYS A 39 26.69 0.90 -5.81
CA LYS A 39 26.86 1.37 -7.19
C LYS A 39 25.81 2.43 -7.52
N TRP A 40 26.25 3.68 -7.67
CA TRP A 40 25.37 4.82 -7.98
C TRP A 40 25.28 5.02 -9.50
N GLN A 41 24.06 5.23 -10.03
CA GLN A 41 23.85 5.55 -11.45
C GLN A 41 23.78 7.07 -11.66
N PHE A 42 24.06 7.55 -12.88
CA PHE A 42 23.85 8.96 -13.24
C PHE A 42 22.38 9.25 -13.54
N SER A 43 21.87 10.41 -13.10
CA SER A 43 20.51 10.89 -13.34
C SER A 43 20.51 12.42 -13.28
N THR A 44 19.59 13.02 -14.01
CA THR A 44 19.29 14.46 -14.01
C THR A 44 18.27 14.85 -12.94
N ALA A 45 17.95 13.94 -12.01
CA ALA A 45 16.99 14.16 -10.93
C ALA A 45 17.70 14.52 -9.61
N ASP A 46 17.11 15.43 -8.84
CA ASP A 46 17.67 15.99 -7.59
C ASP A 46 17.81 14.98 -6.44
N ARG A 47 17.30 13.75 -6.59
CA ARG A 47 17.28 12.72 -5.53
C ARG A 47 17.51 11.32 -6.08
N PHE A 48 18.28 10.53 -5.33
CA PHE A 48 18.51 9.12 -5.56
C PHE A 48 18.08 8.29 -4.37
N PHE A 49 17.53 7.12 -4.66
CA PHE A 49 17.26 6.07 -3.69
C PHE A 49 18.06 4.84 -4.11
N VAL A 50 19.10 4.48 -3.35
CA VAL A 50 19.71 3.16 -3.47
C VAL A 50 19.10 2.29 -2.38
N GLY A 51 18.32 1.29 -2.80
CA GLY A 51 17.94 0.23 -1.88
C GLY A 51 19.16 -0.66 -1.65
N THR A 52 19.64 -0.73 -0.41
CA THR A 52 20.42 -1.89 0.01
C THR A 52 19.48 -3.10 0.05
N ALA A 53 20.02 -4.32 0.09
CA ALA A 53 19.23 -5.54 0.26
C ALA A 53 18.39 -5.57 1.57
N GLU A 54 18.49 -4.53 2.40
CA GLU A 54 18.15 -4.46 3.82
C GLU A 54 17.33 -3.21 4.20
N GLY A 55 16.67 -2.56 3.23
CA GLY A 55 15.41 -1.86 3.51
C GLY A 55 15.44 -0.40 3.97
N ILE A 56 16.59 0.27 4.08
CA ILE A 56 16.62 1.73 4.23
C ILE A 56 17.05 2.37 2.90
N ALA A 57 16.20 3.25 2.38
CA ALA A 57 16.55 4.03 1.20
C ALA A 57 17.61 5.07 1.59
N LEU A 58 18.81 4.95 1.01
CA LEU A 58 19.85 5.97 1.18
C LEU A 58 19.49 7.17 0.30
N GLU A 59 19.29 8.34 0.93
CA GLU A 59 19.12 9.61 0.23
C GLU A 59 20.47 10.30 0.11
N ARG A 60 20.80 10.74 -1.10
CA ARG A 60 21.91 11.65 -1.36
C ARG A 60 21.45 12.74 -2.30
N LYS A 61 21.67 13.99 -1.94
CA LYS A 61 21.27 15.15 -2.73
C LYS A 61 22.41 15.55 -3.66
N CYS A 62 22.08 15.87 -4.91
CA CYS A 62 23.02 16.53 -5.80
C CYS A 62 22.97 18.03 -5.49
N LEU A 63 24.07 18.59 -4.98
CA LEU A 63 24.19 19.98 -4.58
C LEU A 63 25.10 20.73 -5.55
N GLY A 64 24.80 22.00 -5.81
CA GLY A 64 25.61 22.85 -6.68
C GLY A 64 24.73 23.77 -7.51
N ASP A 65 25.31 24.84 -8.04
CA ASP A 65 24.60 25.80 -8.89
C ASP A 65 24.69 25.44 -10.39
N PHE A 66 25.29 24.29 -10.74
CA PHE A 66 25.57 23.82 -12.10
C PHE A 66 26.41 24.77 -12.97
N TYR A 67 26.82 25.93 -12.46
CA TYR A 67 27.73 26.89 -13.10
C TYR A 67 29.17 26.72 -12.61
N THR A 68 29.36 26.37 -11.33
CA THR A 68 30.67 26.15 -10.69
C THR A 68 31.00 24.67 -10.48
N GLY A 69 30.01 23.79 -10.66
CA GLY A 69 30.13 22.34 -10.51
C GLY A 69 29.02 21.79 -9.62
N ALA A 70 28.73 20.49 -9.77
CA ALA A 70 27.85 19.77 -8.87
C ALA A 70 28.67 18.81 -8.02
N GLN A 71 28.29 18.69 -6.75
CA GLN A 71 28.85 17.77 -5.78
C GLN A 71 27.72 17.03 -5.09
N TRP A 72 27.97 15.77 -4.75
CA TRP A 72 27.04 15.05 -3.90
C TRP A 72 27.11 15.55 -2.45
N SER A 73 25.97 15.72 -1.80
CA SER A 73 25.91 15.91 -0.35
C SER A 73 26.61 14.74 0.37
N PRO A 74 27.07 14.93 1.61
CA PRO A 74 27.35 13.79 2.48
C PRO A 74 26.12 12.87 2.55
N VAL A 75 26.35 11.57 2.80
CA VAL A 75 25.25 10.65 3.10
C VAL A 75 24.70 11.08 4.46
N GLU A 76 23.51 11.68 4.45
CA GLU A 76 22.78 11.97 5.69
C GLU A 76 22.26 10.62 6.19
N ASN A 77 22.78 10.18 7.35
CA ASN A 77 22.56 8.88 8.01
C ASN A 77 23.49 7.75 7.51
N GLY A 78 24.47 7.39 8.35
CA GLY A 78 25.24 6.16 8.14
C GLY A 78 24.31 4.94 8.15
N CYS A 79 24.69 3.87 7.45
CA CYS A 79 24.01 2.58 7.61
C CYS A 79 24.02 2.24 9.11
N ALA A 80 22.84 2.13 9.72
CA ALA A 80 22.76 1.72 11.11
C ALA A 80 23.16 0.24 11.19
N ASP A 81 24.30 -0.06 11.81
CA ASP A 81 24.86 -1.42 11.93
C ASP A 81 24.05 -2.35 12.86
N VAL A 82 22.95 -1.90 13.46
CA VAL A 82 22.12 -2.73 14.33
C VAL A 82 20.65 -2.58 13.96
N GLN A 83 20.18 -3.49 13.10
CA GLN A 83 18.73 -3.65 12.89
C GLN A 83 18.08 -4.09 14.20
N SER A 84 16.87 -3.60 14.45
CA SER A 84 16.09 -4.03 15.60
C SER A 84 15.81 -5.54 15.51
N ASN A 85 15.67 -6.21 16.66
CA ASN A 85 15.31 -7.63 16.69
C ASN A 85 13.97 -7.89 15.95
N LEU A 86 13.04 -6.93 16.02
CA LEU A 86 11.78 -6.94 15.27
C LEU A 86 12.06 -6.99 13.75
N THR A 87 12.87 -6.08 13.24
CA THR A 87 13.17 -5.97 11.81
C THR A 87 13.81 -7.25 11.28
N VAL A 88 14.78 -7.80 12.01
CA VAL A 88 15.44 -9.06 11.65
C VAL A 88 14.44 -10.22 11.63
N THR A 89 13.56 -10.30 12.62
CA THR A 89 12.56 -11.38 12.70
C THR A 89 11.51 -11.26 11.59
N LEU A 90 11.04 -10.06 11.29
CA LEU A 90 10.12 -9.81 10.16
C LEU A 90 10.79 -10.15 8.82
N TYR A 91 12.07 -9.85 8.66
CA TYR A 91 12.83 -10.21 7.47
C TYR A 91 12.93 -11.73 7.27
N GLU A 92 13.28 -12.48 8.32
CA GLU A 92 13.35 -13.94 8.24
C GLU A 92 11.98 -14.56 7.95
N LEU A 93 10.91 -14.03 8.55
CA LEU A 93 9.55 -14.44 8.24
C LEU A 93 9.16 -14.11 6.79
N ALA A 94 9.57 -12.95 6.27
CA ALA A 94 9.31 -12.53 4.89
C ALA A 94 10.07 -13.36 3.84
N LYS A 95 11.22 -13.93 4.20
CA LYS A 95 11.97 -14.89 3.36
C LYS A 95 11.37 -16.28 3.39
N GLY A 96 10.71 -16.65 4.48
CA GLY A 96 10.05 -17.93 4.63
C GLY A 96 8.96 -18.16 3.57
N ASN A 97 8.87 -19.38 3.07
CA ASN A 97 7.73 -19.79 2.26
C ASN A 97 6.53 -20.07 3.17
N ILE A 98 5.45 -19.29 3.01
CA ILE A 98 4.22 -19.49 3.79
C ILE A 98 3.38 -20.54 3.08
N THR A 99 3.14 -21.65 3.78
CA THR A 99 2.34 -22.78 3.29
C THR A 99 0.96 -22.78 3.95
N LYS A 100 0.03 -23.59 3.42
CA LYS A 100 -1.35 -23.69 3.94
C LYS A 100 -1.40 -24.03 5.44
N ASP A 101 -0.52 -24.90 5.91
CA ASP A 101 -0.41 -25.30 7.32
C ASP A 101 0.20 -24.24 8.23
N LYS A 102 0.90 -23.22 7.66
CA LYS A 102 1.65 -22.22 8.43
C LYS A 102 1.11 -20.81 8.34
N ILE A 103 0.13 -20.56 7.47
CA ILE A 103 -0.39 -19.21 7.24
C ILE A 103 -0.98 -18.60 8.51
N LEU A 104 -1.70 -19.37 9.31
CA LEU A 104 -2.27 -18.90 10.57
C LEU A 104 -1.16 -18.50 11.56
N ASP A 105 -0.23 -19.40 11.83
CA ASP A 105 0.89 -19.14 12.74
C ASP A 105 1.78 -17.98 12.27
N SER A 106 2.03 -17.87 10.96
CA SER A 106 2.85 -16.81 10.37
C SER A 106 2.18 -15.45 10.50
N THR A 107 0.90 -15.36 10.15
CA THR A 107 0.14 -14.09 10.26
C THR A 107 -0.09 -13.68 11.70
N LEU A 108 -0.36 -14.64 12.60
CA LEU A 108 -0.49 -14.39 14.03
C LEU A 108 0.83 -13.92 14.65
N SER A 109 1.95 -14.58 14.33
CA SER A 109 3.28 -14.18 14.81
C SER A 109 3.63 -12.76 14.36
N MET A 110 3.37 -12.43 13.09
CA MET A 110 3.53 -11.07 12.57
C MET A 110 2.68 -10.05 13.35
N ALA A 111 1.39 -10.34 13.55
CA ALA A 111 0.48 -9.47 14.28
C ALA A 111 0.93 -9.23 15.74
N MET A 112 1.39 -10.28 16.43
CA MET A 112 1.91 -10.19 17.80
C MET A 112 3.17 -9.34 17.87
N MET A 113 4.13 -9.55 16.97
CA MET A 113 5.37 -8.76 16.92
C MET A 113 5.10 -7.28 16.71
N MET A 114 4.17 -6.94 15.82
CA MET A 114 3.79 -5.54 15.56
C MET A 114 3.07 -4.89 16.75
N THR A 115 2.29 -5.65 17.52
CA THR A 115 1.59 -5.15 18.71
C THR A 115 2.56 -4.85 19.85
N ALA A 116 3.63 -5.64 19.96
CA ALA A 116 4.66 -5.45 20.98
C ALA A 116 5.67 -4.35 20.63
N ALA A 117 5.67 -3.87 19.38
CA ALA A 117 6.57 -2.82 18.93
C ALA A 117 6.06 -1.44 19.41
N GLU A 118 6.96 -0.60 19.92
CA GLU A 118 6.63 0.79 20.26
C GLU A 118 6.39 1.62 18.99
N ASP A 119 7.29 1.50 18.01
CA ASP A 119 7.21 2.15 16.70
C ASP A 119 7.68 1.19 15.60
N LEU A 120 7.07 1.29 14.41
CA LEU A 120 7.47 0.54 13.23
C LEU A 120 8.30 1.40 12.29
N SER A 121 9.47 0.91 11.92
CA SER A 121 10.30 1.54 10.90
C SER A 121 9.75 1.31 9.49
N PRO A 122 10.18 2.10 8.49
CA PRO A 122 9.85 1.84 7.10
C PRO A 122 10.20 0.43 6.62
N SER A 123 11.34 -0.10 7.08
CA SER A 123 11.77 -1.47 6.77
C SER A 123 10.79 -2.51 7.31
N ASP A 124 10.30 -2.32 8.54
CA ASP A 124 9.34 -3.23 9.18
C ASP A 124 8.04 -3.30 8.36
N VAL A 125 7.51 -2.14 7.96
CA VAL A 125 6.30 -2.07 7.11
C VAL A 125 6.53 -2.71 5.74
N GLN A 126 7.73 -2.57 5.18
CA GLN A 126 8.09 -3.23 3.92
C GLN A 126 8.12 -4.76 4.05
N TYR A 127 8.68 -5.29 5.13
CA TYR A 127 8.67 -6.74 5.38
C TYR A 127 7.27 -7.26 5.68
N VAL A 128 6.45 -6.51 6.43
CA VAL A 128 5.01 -6.83 6.62
C VAL A 128 4.29 -6.92 5.27
N ALA A 129 4.50 -5.95 4.37
CA ALA A 129 3.90 -5.99 3.04
C ALA A 129 4.34 -7.23 2.24
N GLN A 130 5.59 -7.66 2.40
CA GLN A 130 6.10 -8.88 1.74
C GLN A 130 5.52 -10.16 2.36
N ILE A 131 5.38 -10.23 3.70
CA ILE A 131 4.75 -11.36 4.40
C ILE A 131 3.30 -11.51 3.94
N LEU A 132 2.53 -10.42 3.92
CA LEU A 132 1.15 -10.43 3.42
C LEU A 132 1.07 -10.89 1.97
N ARG A 133 2.01 -10.45 1.12
CA ARG A 133 2.08 -10.92 -0.27
C ARG A 133 2.37 -12.42 -0.37
N ASN A 134 3.24 -12.96 0.49
CA ASN A 134 3.49 -14.40 0.53
C ASN A 134 2.22 -15.16 0.99
N ALA A 135 1.53 -14.65 2.02
CA ALA A 135 0.28 -15.22 2.50
C ALA A 135 -0.83 -15.18 1.43
N ALA A 136 -0.88 -14.13 0.60
CA ALA A 136 -1.81 -14.00 -0.52
C ALA A 136 -1.64 -15.08 -1.60
N SER A 137 -0.48 -15.73 -1.67
CA SER A 137 -0.24 -16.83 -2.62
C SER A 137 -0.78 -18.19 -2.14
N VAL A 138 -1.22 -18.27 -0.88
CA VAL A 138 -1.76 -19.49 -0.28
C VAL A 138 -3.23 -19.64 -0.68
N PRO A 139 -3.63 -20.72 -1.36
CA PRO A 139 -5.02 -20.98 -1.65
C PRO A 139 -5.74 -21.58 -0.43
N ALA A 140 -7.08 -21.49 -0.42
CA ALA A 140 -7.93 -22.14 0.57
C ALA A 140 -7.56 -21.77 2.02
N VAL A 141 -7.57 -20.46 2.29
CA VAL A 141 -7.26 -19.83 3.57
C VAL A 141 -8.42 -20.00 4.55
N GLU A 142 -8.10 -20.31 5.81
CA GLU A 142 -9.11 -20.37 6.88
C GLU A 142 -9.55 -18.96 7.32
N PRO A 143 -10.85 -18.72 7.60
CA PRO A 143 -11.36 -17.40 7.98
C PRO A 143 -10.63 -16.74 9.17
N GLU A 144 -10.11 -17.54 10.09
CA GLU A 144 -9.37 -17.10 11.28
C GLU A 144 -8.13 -16.26 10.92
N VAL A 145 -7.52 -16.52 9.76
CA VAL A 145 -6.35 -15.77 9.26
C VAL A 145 -6.70 -14.29 9.04
N LEU A 146 -7.95 -13.99 8.65
CA LEU A 146 -8.39 -12.63 8.36
C LEU A 146 -8.29 -11.72 9.59
N ARG A 147 -8.45 -12.27 10.80
CA ARG A 147 -8.31 -11.51 12.05
C ARG A 147 -6.91 -10.95 12.23
N SER A 148 -5.90 -11.79 12.05
CA SER A 148 -4.49 -11.40 12.13
C SER A 148 -4.13 -10.42 11.03
N VAL A 149 -4.62 -10.64 9.80
CA VAL A 149 -4.39 -9.75 8.66
C VAL A 149 -4.97 -8.36 8.90
N VAL A 150 -6.24 -8.27 9.30
CA VAL A 150 -6.91 -6.98 9.58
C VAL A 150 -6.19 -6.23 10.70
N HIS A 151 -5.82 -6.92 11.79
CA HIS A 151 -5.07 -6.31 12.89
C HIS A 151 -3.71 -5.75 12.46
N THR A 152 -2.95 -6.52 11.67
CA THR A 152 -1.69 -6.08 11.09
C THR A 152 -1.88 -4.83 10.24
N VAL A 153 -2.86 -4.83 9.34
CA VAL A 153 -3.09 -3.69 8.44
C VAL A 153 -3.59 -2.46 9.19
N ASP A 154 -4.43 -2.63 10.21
CA ASP A 154 -4.86 -1.54 11.09
C ASP A 154 -3.66 -0.85 11.77
N THR A 155 -2.70 -1.65 12.25
CA THR A 155 -1.46 -1.17 12.86
C THR A 155 -0.58 -0.42 11.84
N VAL A 156 -0.46 -0.92 10.61
CA VAL A 156 0.26 -0.22 9.53
C VAL A 156 -0.42 1.11 9.18
N ILE A 157 -1.74 1.14 9.06
CA ILE A 157 -2.48 2.37 8.75
C ILE A 157 -2.23 3.44 9.83
N ASN A 158 -2.24 3.05 11.11
CA ASN A 158 -1.90 3.95 12.22
C ASN A 158 -0.46 4.48 12.10
N THR A 159 0.51 3.59 11.82
CA THR A 159 1.93 3.95 11.65
C THR A 159 2.12 4.96 10.52
N ILE A 160 1.56 4.69 9.33
CA ILE A 160 1.68 5.57 8.16
C ILE A 160 0.99 6.92 8.43
N SER A 161 -0.16 6.89 9.11
CA SER A 161 -0.92 8.10 9.42
C SER A 161 -0.19 9.01 10.40
N ALA A 162 0.51 8.44 11.38
CA ALA A 162 1.31 9.16 12.36
C ALA A 162 2.67 9.64 11.82
N SER A 163 3.18 9.03 10.76
CA SER A 163 4.49 9.38 10.19
C SER A 163 4.50 10.75 9.51
N GLU A 164 5.53 11.55 9.82
CA GLU A 164 5.81 12.82 9.14
C GLU A 164 6.34 12.63 7.71
N ASN A 165 6.98 11.48 7.43
CA ASN A 165 7.64 11.18 6.15
C ASN A 165 6.83 10.17 5.32
N ARG A 166 5.58 10.53 5.01
CA ARG A 166 4.64 9.68 4.25
C ARG A 166 5.14 9.29 2.86
N ASP A 167 6.00 10.11 2.25
CA ASP A 167 6.64 9.83 0.96
C ASP A 167 7.40 8.50 0.96
N ILE A 168 8.01 8.10 2.09
CA ILE A 168 8.75 6.84 2.22
C ILE A 168 7.82 5.63 2.03
N PHE A 169 6.55 5.79 2.38
CA PHE A 169 5.54 4.74 2.34
C PHE A 169 4.70 4.74 1.07
N SER A 170 4.93 5.63 0.09
CA SER A 170 3.96 5.96 -0.97
C SER A 170 3.41 4.75 -1.76
N ASN A 171 4.20 3.68 -1.89
CA ASN A 171 3.81 2.48 -2.64
C ASN A 171 3.36 1.30 -1.76
N LEU A 172 3.54 1.35 -0.44
CA LEU A 172 3.24 0.24 0.45
C LEU A 172 1.73 0.03 0.68
N PRO A 173 0.89 1.07 0.91
CA PRO A 173 -0.55 0.90 1.06
C PRO A 173 -1.19 0.13 -0.10
N ARG A 174 -0.77 0.43 -1.34
CA ARG A 174 -1.28 -0.28 -2.53
C ARG A 174 -0.90 -1.76 -2.55
N LYS A 175 0.35 -2.09 -2.20
CA LYS A 175 0.82 -3.48 -2.16
C LYS A 175 0.12 -4.27 -1.06
N ILE A 176 -0.08 -3.65 0.10
CA ILE A 176 -0.78 -4.23 1.25
C ILE A 176 -2.25 -4.47 0.89
N GLY A 177 -2.95 -3.46 0.35
CA GLY A 177 -4.35 -3.60 -0.07
C GLY A 177 -4.55 -4.77 -1.04
N THR A 178 -3.71 -4.86 -2.07
CA THR A 178 -3.77 -5.99 -3.01
C THR A 178 -3.44 -7.35 -2.37
N ALA A 179 -2.55 -7.41 -1.38
CA ALA A 179 -2.34 -8.66 -0.65
C ALA A 179 -3.58 -9.05 0.17
N VAL A 180 -4.23 -8.09 0.84
CA VAL A 180 -5.46 -8.32 1.61
C VAL A 180 -6.60 -8.79 0.71
N GLU A 181 -6.83 -8.12 -0.43
CA GLU A 181 -7.81 -8.50 -1.46
C GLU A 181 -7.64 -9.99 -1.84
N ASN A 182 -6.40 -10.40 -2.13
CA ASN A 182 -6.10 -11.78 -2.55
C ASN A 182 -6.23 -12.82 -1.42
N ILE A 183 -5.81 -12.49 -0.19
CA ILE A 183 -6.00 -13.38 0.97
C ILE A 183 -7.51 -13.62 1.19
N ALA A 184 -8.29 -12.54 1.12
CA ALA A 184 -9.74 -12.59 1.29
C ALA A 184 -10.43 -13.43 0.20
N LEU A 185 -10.05 -13.25 -1.07
CA LEU A 185 -10.54 -14.07 -2.18
C LEU A 185 -10.20 -15.56 -2.02
N ASN A 186 -9.05 -15.87 -1.43
CA ASN A 186 -8.63 -17.26 -1.18
C ASN A 186 -9.28 -17.87 0.07
N THR A 187 -10.09 -17.12 0.82
CA THR A 187 -10.67 -17.58 2.08
C THR A 187 -11.87 -18.52 1.85
N GLN A 188 -11.90 -19.65 2.56
CA GLN A 188 -13.00 -20.62 2.51
C GLN A 188 -14.07 -20.25 3.54
N THR A 189 -15.18 -19.70 3.06
CA THR A 189 -16.26 -19.20 3.92
C THR A 189 -17.40 -20.20 4.13
N ASP A 190 -17.42 -21.31 3.40
CA ASP A 190 -18.52 -22.30 3.40
C ASP A 190 -19.91 -21.66 3.19
N ASN A 191 -20.01 -20.68 2.27
CA ASN A 191 -21.22 -19.88 2.02
C ASN A 191 -21.72 -19.09 3.23
N LYS A 192 -20.84 -18.72 4.16
CA LYS A 192 -21.16 -17.83 5.29
C LYS A 192 -20.54 -16.46 5.06
N ALA A 193 -21.24 -15.42 5.48
CA ALA A 193 -20.65 -14.10 5.56
C ALA A 193 -19.57 -14.09 6.66
N VAL A 194 -18.38 -13.61 6.33
CA VAL A 194 -17.29 -13.37 7.27
C VAL A 194 -17.00 -11.89 7.28
N LYS A 195 -16.98 -11.28 8.47
CA LYS A 195 -16.54 -9.90 8.66
C LYS A 195 -15.54 -9.80 9.80
N VAL A 196 -14.50 -9.02 9.57
CA VAL A 196 -13.49 -8.67 10.56
C VAL A 196 -13.23 -7.17 10.47
N ALA A 197 -13.34 -6.46 11.60
CA ALA A 197 -13.05 -5.03 11.66
C ALA A 197 -11.93 -4.70 12.66
N GLY A 198 -11.08 -3.76 12.28
CA GLY A 198 -10.17 -2.99 13.13
C GLY A 198 -10.64 -1.54 13.24
N ASN A 199 -9.80 -0.65 13.80
CA ASN A 199 -10.20 0.73 14.04
C ASN A 199 -10.17 1.61 12.78
N ASN A 200 -9.36 1.25 11.78
CA ASN A 200 -9.15 2.00 10.55
C ASN A 200 -9.39 1.15 9.30
N ILE A 201 -9.79 -0.11 9.43
CA ILE A 201 -10.04 -1.02 8.31
C ILE A 201 -11.12 -2.03 8.69
N ALA A 202 -11.95 -2.41 7.73
CA ALA A 202 -12.84 -3.56 7.79
C ALA A 202 -12.71 -4.39 6.52
N LEU A 203 -12.83 -5.70 6.68
CA LEU A 203 -12.82 -6.68 5.60
C LEU A 203 -14.06 -7.56 5.73
N SER A 204 -14.84 -7.64 4.65
CA SER A 204 -16.04 -8.46 4.54
C SER A 204 -15.90 -9.41 3.36
N VAL A 205 -16.14 -10.71 3.58
CA VAL A 205 -16.27 -11.73 2.54
C VAL A 205 -17.71 -12.22 2.57
N LEU A 206 -18.46 -11.92 1.52
CA LEU A 206 -19.91 -12.09 1.47
C LEU A 206 -20.29 -13.01 0.31
N PRO A 207 -20.99 -14.13 0.57
CA PRO A 207 -21.56 -14.94 -0.49
C PRO A 207 -22.48 -14.11 -1.39
N LEU A 208 -22.31 -14.22 -2.72
CA LEU A 208 -23.13 -13.48 -3.71
C LEU A 208 -24.63 -13.82 -3.61
N SER A 209 -24.97 -14.96 -3.01
CA SER A 209 -26.35 -15.38 -2.72
C SER A 209 -27.02 -14.57 -1.62
N LEU A 210 -26.25 -13.92 -0.75
CA LEU A 210 -26.76 -13.10 0.36
C LEU A 210 -26.95 -11.63 -0.03
N ILE A 211 -26.36 -11.18 -1.15
CA ILE A 211 -26.44 -9.77 -1.57
C ILE A 211 -27.84 -9.49 -2.12
N PRO A 212 -28.65 -8.64 -1.47
CA PRO A 212 -29.97 -8.29 -1.95
C PRO A 212 -29.90 -7.35 -3.17
N ARG A 213 -31.04 -7.15 -3.82
CA ARG A 213 -31.22 -6.09 -4.81
C ARG A 213 -31.23 -4.73 -4.08
N GLY A 214 -30.04 -4.22 -3.80
CA GLY A 214 -29.84 -2.99 -3.04
C GLY A 214 -28.37 -2.73 -2.73
N GLY A 215 -28.02 -2.52 -1.46
CA GLY A 215 -26.70 -2.05 -1.05
C GLY A 215 -26.09 -2.83 0.11
N VAL A 216 -24.76 -2.83 0.15
CA VAL A 216 -23.96 -3.32 1.28
C VAL A 216 -23.34 -2.10 1.97
N LEU A 217 -23.62 -1.98 3.27
CA LEU A 217 -23.26 -0.85 4.11
C LEU A 217 -22.16 -1.32 5.07
N GLU A 218 -21.06 -0.59 5.08
CA GLU A 218 -19.83 -0.98 5.76
C GLU A 218 -19.29 0.12 6.68
N ASN A 219 -18.75 -0.34 7.80
CA ASN A 219 -18.16 0.50 8.84
C ASN A 219 -16.96 -0.24 9.44
N TRP A 220 -15.85 0.47 9.64
CA TRP A 220 -14.74 0.00 10.48
C TRP A 220 -15.11 0.13 11.97
N GLY A 221 -14.47 -0.63 12.85
CA GLY A 221 -14.83 -0.69 14.26
C GLY A 221 -16.16 -1.39 14.58
N SER A 222 -16.85 -1.95 13.58
CA SER A 222 -18.04 -2.78 13.75
C SER A 222 -17.86 -4.09 13.00
N ASP A 223 -18.06 -5.23 13.66
CA ASP A 223 -18.00 -6.56 13.03
C ASP A 223 -19.30 -6.93 12.29
N VAL A 224 -20.22 -5.98 12.11
CA VAL A 224 -21.51 -6.20 11.44
C VAL A 224 -21.53 -5.55 10.07
N THR A 225 -21.83 -6.32 9.03
CA THR A 225 -22.23 -5.80 7.71
C THR A 225 -23.73 -5.61 7.70
N MET A 226 -24.19 -4.46 7.22
CA MET A 226 -25.62 -4.21 7.03
C MET A 226 -25.98 -4.37 5.54
N LEU A 227 -26.99 -5.19 5.28
CA LEU A 227 -27.55 -5.39 3.94
C LEU A 227 -28.82 -4.58 3.82
N LEU A 228 -28.87 -3.71 2.81
CA LEU A 228 -30.01 -2.87 2.51
C LEU A 228 -30.73 -3.42 1.28
N ASN A 229 -32.01 -3.76 1.43
CA ASN A 229 -32.87 -4.06 0.30
C ASN A 229 -33.53 -2.77 -0.21
N ASP A 230 -33.34 -2.44 -1.49
CA ASP A 230 -33.77 -1.16 -2.07
C ASP A 230 -35.22 -1.18 -2.55
N SER A 231 -35.92 -2.32 -2.44
CA SER A 231 -37.32 -2.45 -2.86
C SER A 231 -38.33 -1.90 -1.84
N ASP A 232 -37.95 -1.70 -0.58
CA ASP A 232 -38.94 -1.65 0.52
C ASP A 232 -38.98 -0.35 1.33
N LYS A 233 -38.12 0.64 1.05
CA LYS A 233 -37.99 1.85 1.91
C LYS A 233 -38.15 3.17 1.19
N GLU A 234 -38.86 4.10 1.84
CA GLU A 234 -38.98 5.50 1.41
C GLU A 234 -37.62 6.23 1.45
N PRO A 235 -37.42 7.26 0.60
CA PRO A 235 -36.12 7.94 0.48
C PRO A 235 -35.59 8.57 1.78
N GLU A 236 -36.45 9.02 2.68
CA GLU A 236 -36.07 9.67 3.94
C GLU A 236 -35.50 8.66 4.96
N GLU A 237 -36.12 7.48 5.09
CA GLU A 237 -35.61 6.40 5.95
C GLU A 237 -34.25 5.85 5.48
N ARG A 238 -33.91 6.03 4.19
CA ARG A 238 -32.59 5.66 3.64
C ARG A 238 -31.50 6.60 4.11
N LEU A 239 -31.79 7.90 4.21
CA LEU A 239 -30.79 8.90 4.61
C LEU A 239 -30.34 8.71 6.05
N GLU A 240 -31.25 8.40 6.98
CA GLU A 240 -30.90 8.14 8.38
C GLU A 240 -29.96 6.92 8.54
N GLN A 241 -30.17 5.86 7.74
CA GLN A 241 -29.27 4.71 7.73
C GLN A 241 -27.86 5.09 7.25
N PHE A 242 -27.76 6.10 6.39
CA PHE A 242 -26.49 6.52 5.80
C PHE A 242 -25.61 7.32 6.76
N GLU A 243 -26.18 7.87 7.84
CA GLU A 243 -25.38 8.56 8.86
C GLU A 243 -24.54 7.61 9.72
N SER A 244 -24.94 6.35 9.81
CA SER A 244 -24.34 5.33 10.69
C SER A 244 -23.21 4.51 10.08
N PHE A 245 -22.90 4.67 8.78
CA PHE A 245 -21.84 3.93 8.10
C PHE A 245 -20.73 4.83 7.56
N GLU A 246 -19.61 4.23 7.18
CA GLU A 246 -18.50 4.93 6.52
C GLU A 246 -18.66 4.90 5.00
N VAL A 247 -19.10 3.75 4.45
CA VAL A 247 -19.33 3.57 3.02
C VAL A 247 -20.54 2.67 2.76
N ALA A 248 -21.25 2.91 1.65
CA ALA A 248 -22.18 1.95 1.08
C ALA A 248 -21.93 1.73 -0.41
N VAL A 249 -22.14 0.50 -0.88
CA VAL A 249 -22.02 0.10 -2.27
C VAL A 249 -23.31 -0.53 -2.74
N PHE A 250 -23.82 -0.08 -3.87
CA PHE A 250 -24.96 -0.66 -4.56
C PHE A 250 -24.48 -1.24 -5.88
N LEU A 251 -24.54 -2.56 -5.98
CA LEU A 251 -24.16 -3.28 -7.16
C LEU A 251 -25.37 -3.44 -8.09
N PRO A 252 -25.22 -3.11 -9.38
CA PRO A 252 -26.23 -3.42 -10.39
C PRO A 252 -26.56 -4.91 -10.45
N GLU A 253 -27.84 -5.27 -10.58
CA GLU A 253 -28.28 -6.67 -10.59
C GLU A 253 -27.66 -7.46 -11.75
N ASN A 254 -27.46 -6.83 -12.91
CA ASN A 254 -26.82 -7.48 -14.06
C ASN A 254 -25.38 -7.93 -13.77
N VAL A 255 -24.62 -7.16 -12.98
CA VAL A 255 -23.27 -7.55 -12.55
C VAL A 255 -23.33 -8.75 -11.61
N LEU A 256 -24.25 -8.71 -10.63
CA LEU A 256 -24.45 -9.82 -9.70
C LEU A 256 -24.87 -11.11 -10.43
N GLU A 257 -25.80 -11.02 -11.37
CA GLU A 257 -26.23 -12.14 -12.19
C GLU A 257 -25.10 -12.70 -13.07
N GLU A 258 -24.31 -11.84 -13.71
CA GLU A 258 -23.18 -12.25 -14.53
C GLU A 258 -22.15 -13.01 -13.71
N LYS A 259 -21.76 -12.48 -12.54
CA LYS A 259 -20.79 -13.12 -11.66
C LYS A 259 -21.31 -14.46 -11.11
N ARG A 260 -22.60 -14.54 -10.75
CA ARG A 260 -23.26 -15.81 -10.39
C ARG A 260 -23.23 -16.82 -11.55
N ARG A 261 -23.44 -16.40 -12.80
CA ARG A 261 -23.33 -17.28 -13.99
C ARG A 261 -21.91 -17.79 -14.21
N ASN A 262 -20.91 -16.98 -13.89
CA ASN A 262 -19.49 -17.34 -13.96
C ASN A 262 -19.00 -18.18 -12.76
N LYS A 263 -19.92 -18.61 -11.89
CA LYS A 263 -19.65 -19.43 -10.69
C LYS A 263 -18.77 -18.75 -9.65
N GLU A 264 -18.71 -17.42 -9.67
CA GLU A 264 -18.17 -16.68 -8.53
C GLU A 264 -19.09 -16.90 -7.33
N THR A 265 -18.49 -17.19 -6.17
CA THR A 265 -19.22 -17.53 -4.96
C THR A 265 -19.32 -16.35 -4.00
N ASP A 266 -18.28 -15.52 -3.96
CA ASP A 266 -18.10 -14.51 -2.93
C ASP A 266 -17.75 -13.15 -3.52
N MET A 267 -18.11 -12.11 -2.78
CA MET A 267 -17.68 -10.74 -2.95
C MET A 267 -16.84 -10.34 -1.74
N VAL A 268 -15.71 -9.71 -2.00
CA VAL A 268 -14.87 -9.11 -0.96
C VAL A 268 -15.10 -7.60 -0.96
N ILE A 269 -15.30 -7.03 0.22
CA ILE A 269 -15.28 -5.59 0.44
C ILE A 269 -14.20 -5.26 1.46
N VAL A 270 -13.30 -4.35 1.10
CA VAL A 270 -12.34 -3.74 2.02
C VAL A 270 -12.71 -2.28 2.18
N VAL A 271 -12.97 -1.83 3.41
CA VAL A 271 -13.13 -0.41 3.72
C VAL A 271 -12.00 0.02 4.62
N SER A 272 -11.31 1.10 4.29
CA SER A 272 -10.22 1.60 5.13
C SER A 272 -10.17 3.11 5.19
N ARG A 273 -9.64 3.62 6.30
CA ARG A 273 -9.24 5.01 6.42
C ARG A 273 -8.12 5.26 5.40
N ASN A 274 -8.20 6.39 4.69
CA ASN A 274 -7.19 6.69 3.70
C ASN A 274 -5.80 6.81 4.34
N SER A 275 -4.93 5.86 4.02
CA SER A 275 -3.50 5.85 4.32
C SER A 275 -2.65 6.06 3.07
N GLN A 276 -3.28 6.20 1.89
CA GLN A 276 -2.55 6.45 0.65
C GLN A 276 -2.03 7.88 0.62
N PHE A 277 -0.79 8.01 0.17
CA PHE A 277 -0.17 9.28 -0.09
C PHE A 277 -0.33 9.65 -1.56
N LEU A 278 -1.12 10.68 -1.83
CA LEU A 278 -1.25 11.29 -3.16
C LEU A 278 -0.66 12.70 -3.07
N LYS A 279 0.38 12.98 -3.86
CA LYS A 279 0.97 14.32 -3.91
C LYS A 279 -0.10 15.34 -4.34
N ASN A 280 -0.22 16.43 -3.59
CA ASN A 280 -1.11 17.55 -3.86
C ASN A 280 -2.62 17.22 -3.84
N VAL A 281 -3.01 16.08 -3.27
CA VAL A 281 -4.42 15.66 -3.16
C VAL A 281 -4.71 15.25 -1.72
N THR A 282 -5.82 15.73 -1.18
CA THR A 282 -6.33 15.30 0.13
C THR A 282 -7.59 14.47 -0.07
N VAL A 283 -7.55 13.20 0.32
CA VAL A 283 -8.73 12.33 0.35
C VAL A 283 -9.45 12.57 1.67
N ILE A 284 -10.74 12.93 1.59
CA ILE A 284 -11.57 13.34 2.75
C ILE A 284 -12.61 12.28 3.14
N SER A 285 -12.60 11.12 2.49
CA SER A 285 -13.49 10.00 2.72
C SER A 285 -12.70 8.74 3.07
N ALA A 286 -13.43 7.70 3.48
CA ALA A 286 -12.96 6.32 3.42
C ALA A 286 -12.53 5.92 1.99
N VAL A 287 -11.68 4.90 1.91
CA VAL A 287 -11.37 4.17 0.68
C VAL A 287 -12.13 2.85 0.73
N ILE A 288 -12.71 2.47 -0.41
CA ILE A 288 -13.38 1.18 -0.56
C ILE A 288 -12.85 0.43 -1.78
N ASP A 289 -12.55 -0.85 -1.57
CA ASP A 289 -12.20 -1.81 -2.60
C ASP A 289 -13.30 -2.89 -2.62
N VAL A 290 -13.86 -3.17 -3.81
CA VAL A 290 -14.89 -4.19 -4.01
C VAL A 290 -14.38 -5.18 -5.06
N VAL A 291 -14.31 -6.45 -4.68
CA VAL A 291 -13.70 -7.51 -5.50
C VAL A 291 -14.69 -8.66 -5.69
N MET A 292 -14.87 -9.10 -6.93
CA MET A 292 -15.75 -10.22 -7.32
C MET A 292 -15.06 -11.04 -8.41
N GLY A 293 -14.22 -11.97 -7.98
CA GLY A 293 -13.39 -12.79 -8.87
C GLY A 293 -12.01 -12.20 -9.18
N THR A 294 -11.42 -12.69 -10.28
CA THR A 294 -10.05 -12.38 -10.73
C THR A 294 -9.98 -11.68 -12.09
N GLU A 295 -11.14 -11.28 -12.64
CA GLU A 295 -11.21 -10.40 -13.80
C GLU A 295 -11.93 -9.07 -13.53
N GLN A 296 -11.29 -7.99 -14.01
CA GLN A 296 -11.85 -6.64 -14.11
C GLN A 296 -13.13 -6.59 -14.91
N VAL A 297 -14.12 -5.88 -14.36
CA VAL A 297 -15.39 -5.59 -15.04
C VAL A 297 -15.38 -4.13 -15.50
N PHE A 298 -15.63 -3.92 -16.77
CA PHE A 298 -15.69 -2.60 -17.41
C PHE A 298 -17.09 -2.32 -17.95
N ASP A 299 -17.36 -1.05 -18.28
CA ASP A 299 -18.56 -0.62 -19.00
C ASP A 299 -19.88 -1.11 -18.36
N VAL A 300 -19.92 -1.08 -17.03
CA VAL A 300 -21.07 -1.49 -16.23
C VAL A 300 -22.24 -0.52 -16.42
N ASP A 301 -23.32 -1.00 -17.01
CA ASP A 301 -24.59 -0.27 -17.20
C ASP A 301 -25.76 -1.04 -16.56
N PRO A 302 -26.51 -0.48 -15.59
CA PRO A 302 -26.34 0.86 -14.99
C PRO A 302 -25.07 0.96 -14.15
N PRO A 303 -24.51 2.17 -13.92
CA PRO A 303 -23.28 2.33 -13.15
C PRO A 303 -23.44 1.93 -11.69
N LEU A 304 -22.33 1.50 -11.09
CA LEU A 304 -22.18 1.26 -9.65
C LEU A 304 -22.50 2.54 -8.88
N LYS A 305 -23.27 2.43 -7.79
CA LYS A 305 -23.49 3.57 -6.88
C LYS A 305 -22.72 3.35 -5.59
N MET A 306 -21.98 4.36 -5.17
CA MET A 306 -21.20 4.36 -3.93
C MET A 306 -21.53 5.61 -3.13
N ILE A 307 -21.67 5.45 -1.83
CA ILE A 307 -22.02 6.52 -0.90
C ILE A 307 -20.93 6.55 0.16
N PHE A 308 -20.37 7.73 0.42
CA PHE A 308 -19.30 7.92 1.39
C PHE A 308 -19.73 8.90 2.46
N LYS A 309 -19.41 8.58 3.71
CA LYS A 309 -19.45 9.56 4.79
C LYS A 309 -18.27 10.51 4.65
N VAL A 310 -18.57 11.81 4.73
CA VAL A 310 -17.56 12.88 4.65
C VAL A 310 -17.67 13.74 5.89
N LEU A 311 -16.62 13.73 6.72
CA LEU A 311 -16.63 14.33 8.06
C LEU A 311 -16.59 15.87 8.04
N LYS A 312 -16.33 16.51 6.90
CA LYS A 312 -16.30 17.98 6.77
C LYS A 312 -16.41 18.42 5.31
N VAL A 313 -17.47 19.13 4.96
CA VAL A 313 -17.48 20.02 3.80
C VAL A 313 -16.69 21.26 4.20
N ILE A 314 -15.40 21.29 3.91
CA ILE A 314 -14.65 22.53 4.08
C ILE A 314 -14.94 23.37 2.84
N LEU A 315 -15.85 24.34 2.97
CA LEU A 315 -16.05 25.40 1.99
C LEU A 315 -14.75 26.20 1.88
N PHE A 316 -13.97 25.95 0.84
CA PHE A 316 -12.89 26.83 0.41
C PHE A 316 -13.14 27.21 -1.06
N ASP A 317 -13.02 28.50 -1.37
CA ASP A 317 -13.30 29.15 -2.66
C ASP A 317 -12.34 28.78 -3.81
N THR A 318 -11.67 27.63 -3.73
CA THR A 318 -10.74 27.16 -4.75
C THR A 318 -11.15 25.76 -5.18
N VAL A 319 -11.30 25.59 -6.50
CA VAL A 319 -11.68 24.32 -7.14
C VAL A 319 -10.66 23.24 -6.75
N PHE A 320 -11.02 22.40 -5.79
CA PHE A 320 -10.31 21.15 -5.51
C PHE A 320 -10.98 20.03 -6.30
N VAL A 321 -10.17 19.25 -7.01
CA VAL A 321 -10.60 17.96 -7.54
C VAL A 321 -10.68 17.00 -6.36
N TYR A 322 -11.89 16.72 -5.88
CA TYR A 322 -12.12 15.68 -4.88
C TYR A 322 -11.88 14.32 -5.54
N LEU A 323 -10.75 13.70 -5.22
CA LEU A 323 -10.49 12.31 -5.58
C LEU A 323 -11.18 11.45 -4.54
N ILE A 324 -12.37 10.96 -4.89
CA ILE A 324 -12.85 9.69 -4.37
C ILE A 324 -11.84 8.68 -4.88
N SER A 325 -10.93 8.23 -4.03
CA SER A 325 -9.96 7.20 -4.39
C SER A 325 -10.72 5.88 -4.54
N MET A 326 -11.26 5.69 -5.73
CA MET A 326 -11.88 4.46 -6.17
C MET A 326 -10.76 3.60 -6.74
N LYS A 327 -10.37 2.58 -5.99
CA LYS A 327 -9.70 1.44 -6.58
C LYS A 327 -10.78 0.38 -6.69
N LEU A 328 -11.59 0.50 -7.74
CA LEU A 328 -12.35 -0.65 -8.21
C LEU A 328 -11.33 -1.60 -8.85
N VAL A 329 -10.53 -2.25 -8.01
CA VAL A 329 -9.87 -3.48 -8.41
C VAL A 329 -10.87 -4.57 -8.11
N LEU A 330 -11.88 -4.64 -8.99
CA LEU A 330 -12.35 -5.96 -9.37
C LEU A 330 -11.12 -6.56 -10.05
N MET A 331 -10.18 -7.19 -9.34
CA MET A 331 -8.96 -7.74 -9.96
C MET A 331 -9.36 -8.59 -11.13
#